data_AF-A0A9X2YF22-F1
#
_entry.id   AF-A0A9X2YF22-F1
#
_cell.length_a   1.000
_cell.length_b   1.000
_cell.length_c   1.000
_cell.angle_alpha   90.00
_cell.angle_beta   90.00
_cell.angle_gamma   90.00
#
_symmetry.space_group_name_H-M   'P 1'
#
loop_
_entity.id
_entity.type
_entity.pdbx_description
1 polymer ?
#
loop_
_entity_poly.entity_id
_entity_poly.type
_entity_poly.pdbx_seq_one_letter_code
_entity_poly.pdbx_strand_id
1 'polypeptide(L)'
;MSSNDVYAALDAADEAFRALAEFPIHRLRPVDQRALLVRLDTMDKQLGALQRRLLGSVVAGPPPVEFAGAPWAQVLARRLRISVGEAQRRIAEASGSGEARSA
;
A
#
# COMPACT_ATOMS: atom_id res chain seq x y z
N MET A 1 20.19 -1.66 -3.39
CA MET A 1 19.04 -0.76 -3.19
C MET A 1 19.19 -0.12 -1.83
N SER A 2 19.37 1.19 -1.81
CA SER A 2 19.43 1.97 -0.58
C SER A 2 18.02 2.38 -0.16
N SER A 3 17.83 2.74 1.11
CA SER A 3 16.57 3.37 1.56
C SER A 3 16.30 4.67 0.81
N ASN A 4 17.35 5.41 0.42
CA ASN A 4 17.21 6.64 -0.37
C ASN A 4 16.62 6.36 -1.76
N ASP A 5 16.97 5.23 -2.39
CA ASP A 5 16.42 4.84 -3.69
C ASP A 5 14.89 4.62 -3.58
N VAL A 6 14.44 4.03 -2.47
CA VAL A 6 13.01 3.78 -2.20
C VAL A 6 12.26 5.10 -1.96
N TYR A 7 12.81 6.00 -1.15
CA TYR A 7 12.17 7.30 -0.90
C TYR A 7 12.14 8.18 -2.14
N ALA A 8 13.20 8.21 -2.95
CA ALA A 8 13.20 8.93 -4.22
C ALA A 8 12.10 8.41 -5.19
N ALA A 9 11.86 7.10 -5.22
CA ALA A 9 10.78 6.52 -6.00
C ALA A 9 9.39 6.91 -5.47
N LEU A 10 9.23 7.02 -4.13
CA LEU A 10 7.99 7.50 -3.51
C LEU A 10 7.76 8.99 -3.80
N ASP A 11 8.80 9.82 -3.71
CA ASP A 11 8.71 11.25 -4.02
C ASP A 11 8.28 11.48 -5.47
N ALA A 12 8.84 10.70 -6.41
CA ALA A 12 8.44 10.74 -7.81
C ALA A 12 6.98 10.28 -8.03
N ALA A 13 6.52 9.28 -7.27
CA ALA A 13 5.13 8.85 -7.31
C ALA A 13 4.18 9.93 -6.77
N ASP A 14 4.52 10.54 -5.64
CA ASP A 14 3.76 11.64 -5.03
C ASP A 14 3.63 12.83 -5.99
N GLU A 15 4.72 13.20 -6.66
CA GLU A 15 4.71 14.28 -7.65
C GLU A 15 3.80 13.94 -8.84
N ALA A 16 3.87 12.71 -9.36
CA ALA A 16 2.97 12.26 -10.42
C ALA A 16 1.50 12.27 -9.98
N PHE A 17 1.19 11.87 -8.74
CA PHE A 17 -0.18 11.90 -8.21
C PHE A 17 -0.70 13.32 -8.04
N ARG A 18 0.13 14.25 -7.56
CA ARG A 18 -0.24 15.68 -7.49
C ARG A 18 -0.55 16.21 -8.88
N ALA A 19 0.33 15.96 -9.86
CA ALA A 19 0.11 16.39 -11.24
C ALA A 19 -1.20 15.83 -11.83
N LEU A 20 -1.52 14.55 -11.56
CA LEU A 20 -2.77 13.93 -12.00
C LEU A 20 -4.02 14.61 -11.41
N ALA A 21 -3.95 15.05 -10.15
CA ALA A 21 -5.05 15.72 -9.48
C ALA A 21 -5.35 17.13 -10.04
N GLU A 22 -4.35 17.79 -10.61
CA GLU A 22 -4.48 19.13 -11.22
C GLU A 22 -5.09 19.10 -12.63
N PHE A 23 -5.11 17.94 -13.31
CA PHE A 23 -5.69 17.86 -14.64
C PHE A 23 -7.22 18.01 -14.61
N PRO A 24 -7.81 18.77 -15.56
CA PRO A 24 -9.26 18.90 -15.65
C PRO A 24 -9.87 17.63 -16.29
N ILE A 25 -9.92 16.52 -15.55
CA ILE A 25 -10.39 15.20 -16.01
C ILE A 25 -11.81 15.24 -16.60
N HIS A 26 -12.65 16.17 -16.13
CA HIS A 26 -14.00 16.41 -16.66
C HIS A 26 -14.01 16.89 -18.13
N ARG A 27 -12.89 17.40 -18.65
CA ARG A 27 -12.75 17.83 -20.05
C ARG A 27 -12.30 16.71 -20.98
N LEU A 28 -11.89 15.57 -20.45
CA LEU A 28 -11.55 14.40 -21.25
C LEU A 28 -12.80 13.85 -21.94
N ARG A 29 -12.63 13.24 -23.12
CA ARG A 29 -13.73 12.53 -23.77
C ARG A 29 -14.16 11.36 -22.88
N PRO A 30 -15.44 10.92 -22.91
CA PRO A 30 -15.89 9.81 -22.07
C PRO A 30 -15.09 8.51 -22.25
N VAL A 31 -14.56 8.25 -23.44
CA VAL A 31 -13.68 7.09 -23.70
C VAL A 31 -12.35 7.20 -22.95
N ASP A 32 -11.76 8.39 -22.91
CA ASP A 32 -10.49 8.63 -22.23
C ASP A 32 -10.68 8.62 -20.70
N GLN A 33 -11.83 9.09 -20.20
CA GLN A 33 -12.19 8.99 -18.78
C GLN A 33 -12.27 7.54 -18.31
N ARG A 34 -12.91 6.66 -19.09
CA ARG A 34 -12.98 5.23 -18.78
C ARG A 34 -11.61 4.56 -18.84
N ALA A 35 -10.79 4.90 -19.84
CA ALA A 35 -9.43 4.39 -19.93
C ALA A 35 -8.57 4.82 -18.72
N LEU A 36 -8.72 6.08 -18.28
CA LEU A 36 -8.06 6.60 -17.09
C LEU A 36 -8.47 5.82 -15.83
N LEU A 37 -9.78 5.56 -15.64
CA LEU A 37 -10.27 4.76 -14.51
C LEU A 37 -9.64 3.36 -14.48
N VAL A 38 -9.57 2.67 -15.62
CA VAL A 38 -8.95 1.32 -15.70
C VAL A 38 -7.47 1.38 -15.35
N ARG A 39 -6.75 2.43 -15.79
CA ARG A 39 -5.34 2.60 -15.47
C ARG A 39 -5.12 2.87 -13.98
N LEU A 40 -5.94 3.72 -13.36
CA LEU A 40 -5.89 4.01 -11.93
C LEU A 40 -6.19 2.77 -11.09
N ASP A 41 -7.21 1.97 -11.46
CA ASP A 41 -7.51 0.70 -10.80
C ASP A 41 -6.34 -0.30 -10.89
N THR A 42 -5.68 -0.35 -12.05
CA THR A 42 -4.47 -1.18 -12.21
C THR A 42 -3.34 -0.72 -11.27
N MET A 43 -3.15 0.60 -11.13
CA MET A 43 -2.14 1.16 -10.22
C MET A 43 -2.49 0.87 -8.75
N ASP A 44 -3.76 1.01 -8.37
CA ASP A 44 -4.23 0.70 -7.02
C ASP A 44 -3.98 -0.77 -6.64
N LYS A 45 -4.28 -1.70 -7.56
CA LYS A 45 -3.99 -3.13 -7.39
C LYS A 45 -2.49 -3.41 -7.22
N GLN A 46 -1.65 -2.75 -8.01
CA GLN A 46 -0.18 -2.88 -7.92
C GLN A 46 0.34 -2.34 -6.58
N LEU A 47 -0.14 -1.17 -6.16
CA LEU A 47 0.20 -0.58 -4.86
C LEU A 47 -0.25 -1.47 -3.71
N GLY A 48 -1.47 -2.00 -3.75
CA GLY A 48 -1.98 -2.94 -2.76
C GLY A 48 -1.15 -4.23 -2.69
N ALA A 49 -0.68 -4.76 -3.82
CA ALA A 49 0.22 -5.91 -3.84
C ALA A 49 1.59 -5.59 -3.22
N LEU A 50 2.15 -4.40 -3.49
CA LEU A 50 3.38 -3.94 -2.85
C LEU A 50 3.21 -3.77 -1.34
N GLN A 51 2.11 -3.16 -0.89
CA GLN A 51 1.78 -2.99 0.52
C GLN A 51 1.65 -4.34 1.25
N ARG A 52 0.97 -5.32 0.66
CA ARG A 52 0.87 -6.68 1.25
C ARG A 52 2.22 -7.35 1.40
N ARG A 53 3.10 -7.25 0.37
CA ARG A 53 4.46 -7.79 0.44
C ARG A 53 5.29 -7.13 1.54
N LEU A 54 5.26 -5.80 1.61
CA LEU A 54 5.96 -5.05 2.65
C LEU A 54 5.43 -5.41 4.04
N LEU A 55 4.11 -5.43 4.20
CA LEU A 55 3.46 -5.78 5.46
C LEU A 55 3.85 -7.19 5.91
N GLY A 56 3.83 -8.18 5.02
CA GLY A 56 4.29 -9.54 5.31
C GLY A 56 5.72 -9.58 5.82
N SER A 57 6.62 -8.77 5.23
CA SER A 57 8.00 -8.67 5.71
C SER A 57 8.13 -7.98 7.07
N VAL A 58 7.32 -6.95 7.33
CA VAL A 58 7.31 -6.21 8.61
C VAL A 58 6.82 -7.10 9.76
N VAL A 59 5.76 -7.87 9.54
CA VAL A 59 5.09 -8.66 10.59
C VAL A 59 5.62 -10.08 10.75
N ALA A 60 6.59 -10.49 9.93
CA ALA A 60 7.24 -11.80 10.03
C ALA A 60 8.07 -11.97 11.32
N GLY A 61 8.55 -10.86 11.91
CA GLY A 61 9.26 -10.85 13.18
C GLY A 61 8.37 -10.47 14.36
N PRO A 62 8.82 -10.71 15.61
CA PRO A 62 8.14 -10.17 16.79
C PRO A 62 8.06 -8.63 16.71
N PRO A 63 7.00 -8.01 17.27
CA PRO A 63 6.94 -6.56 17.35
C PRO A 63 8.18 -5.99 18.04
N PRO A 64 8.85 -4.98 17.45
CA PRO A 64 9.98 -4.30 18.06
C PRO A 64 9.71 -3.85 19.50
N VAL A 65 10.74 -3.92 20.34
CA VAL A 65 10.68 -3.55 21.77
C VAL A 65 10.22 -2.10 21.99
N GLU A 66 10.47 -1.21 21.03
CA GLU A 66 9.99 0.18 21.03
C GLU A 66 8.45 0.30 21.07
N PHE A 67 7.72 -0.78 20.75
CA PHE A 67 6.26 -0.86 20.87
C PHE A 67 5.79 -1.45 22.20
N ALA A 68 6.68 -1.66 23.18
CA ALA A 68 6.36 -2.19 24.51
C ALA A 68 5.57 -3.52 24.47
N GLY A 69 5.85 -4.36 23.47
CA GLY A 69 5.16 -5.64 23.29
C GLY A 69 3.75 -5.55 22.70
N ALA A 70 3.31 -4.36 22.24
CA ALA A 70 2.03 -4.22 21.58
C ALA A 70 1.95 -5.10 20.31
N PRO A 71 0.85 -5.84 20.10
CA PRO A 71 0.66 -6.63 18.88
C PRO A 71 0.73 -5.77 17.61
N TRP A 72 1.24 -6.33 16.51
CA TRP A 72 1.37 -5.64 15.22
C TRP A 72 0.08 -4.95 14.76
N ALA A 73 -1.09 -5.56 15.00
CA ALA A 73 -2.37 -4.95 14.66
C ALA A 73 -2.62 -3.62 15.39
N GLN A 74 -2.23 -3.51 16.67
CA GLN A 74 -2.37 -2.26 17.43
C GLN A 74 -1.35 -1.20 16.97
N VAL A 75 -0.12 -1.64 16.67
CA VAL A 75 0.93 -0.76 16.14
C VAL A 75 0.50 -0.15 14.81
N LEU A 76 0.03 -0.99 13.88
CA LEU A 76 -0.41 -0.57 12.55
C LEU A 76 -1.68 0.27 12.59
N ALA A 77 -2.65 -0.06 13.44
CA ALA A 77 -3.85 0.75 13.63
C ALA A 77 -3.49 2.20 13.99
N ARG A 78 -2.54 2.38 14.92
CA ARG A 78 -2.06 3.70 15.32
C ARG A 78 -1.29 4.42 14.21
N ARG A 79 -0.35 3.73 13.55
CA ARG A 79 0.54 4.33 12.54
C ARG A 79 -0.18 4.66 11.24
N LEU A 80 -1.09 3.80 10.80
CA LEU A 80 -1.86 3.97 9.56
C LEU A 80 -3.20 4.68 9.77
N ARG A 81 -3.56 5.00 11.03
CA ARG A 81 -4.85 5.62 11.41
C ARG A 81 -6.06 4.82 10.88
N ILE A 82 -6.03 3.51 11.09
CA ILE A 82 -7.09 2.56 10.73
C ILE A 82 -7.61 1.85 11.99
N SER A 83 -8.74 1.15 11.87
CA SER A 83 -9.22 0.30 12.96
C SER A 83 -8.30 -0.90 13.19
N VAL A 84 -8.31 -1.45 14.41
CA VAL A 84 -7.57 -2.68 14.74
C VAL A 84 -8.04 -3.85 13.88
N GLY A 85 -9.36 -3.97 13.63
CA GLY A 85 -9.91 -5.01 12.76
C GLY A 85 -9.43 -4.90 11.31
N GLU A 86 -9.32 -3.68 10.77
CA GLU A 86 -8.75 -3.46 9.45
C GLU A 86 -7.24 -3.80 9.41
N ALA A 87 -6.50 -3.48 10.46
CA ALA A 87 -5.10 -3.90 10.58
C ALA A 87 -4.97 -5.43 10.62
N GLN A 88 -5.82 -6.13 11.39
CA GLN A 88 -5.86 -7.60 11.44
C GLN A 88 -6.16 -8.21 10.07
N ARG A 89 -7.16 -7.67 9.35
CA ARG A 89 -7.49 -8.11 7.99
C ARG A 89 -6.28 -8.01 7.05
N ARG A 90 -5.60 -6.86 7.05
CA ARG A 90 -4.41 -6.65 6.20
C ARG A 90 -3.26 -7.59 6.56
N ILE A 91 -3.04 -7.86 7.85
CA ILE A 91 -2.02 -8.84 8.30
C ILE A 91 -2.38 -10.23 7.76
N ALA A 92 -3.64 -10.67 7.91
CA ALA A 92 -4.09 -11.97 7.43
C ALA A 92 -3.92 -12.11 5.90
N GLU A 93 -4.29 -11.08 5.14
CA GLU A 93 -4.10 -11.05 3.68
C GLU A 93 -2.62 -11.10 3.27
N ALA A 94 -1.75 -10.43 4.03
CA ALA A 94 -0.32 -10.46 3.79
C ALA A 94 0.29 -11.85 4.07
N SER A 95 -0.17 -12.55 5.11
CA SER A 95 0.28 -13.91 5.46
C SER A 95 -0.25 -14.97 4.50
N GLY A 96 -1.52 -14.89 4.09
CA GLY A 96 -2.12 -15.84 3.13
C GLY A 96 -1.55 -15.74 1.71
N SER A 97 -0.89 -14.63 1.38
CA SER A 97 -0.18 -14.43 0.10
C SER A 97 1.14 -15.24 -0.01
N GLY A 98 1.55 -15.92 1.07
CA GLY A 98 2.73 -16.80 1.13
C GLY A 98 2.44 -18.25 0.74
N GLU A 99 1.24 -18.76 1.00
CA GLU A 99 0.87 -20.18 0.74
C GLU A 99 0.66 -20.48 -0.76
N ALA A 100 0.25 -19.48 -1.56
CA ALA A 100 0.06 -19.65 -3.01
C ALA A 100 1.37 -19.77 -3.82
N ARG A 101 2.55 -19.79 -3.17
CA ARG A 101 3.86 -19.97 -3.80
C ARG A 101 4.50 -21.34 -3.54
N SER A 102 3.79 -22.25 -2.87
CA SER A 102 4.26 -23.59 -2.52
C SER A 102 3.32 -24.72 -2.99
N ALA A 103 2.43 -24.46 -3.95
CA ALA A 103 1.50 -25.43 -4.54
C ALA A 103 1.68 -25.51 -6.06
#